data_AF-A0A7V5LIC5-F1
#
_entry.id   AF-A0A7V5LIC5-F1
#
_cell.length_a   1.000
_cell.length_b   1.000
_cell.length_c   1.000
_cell.angle_alpha   90.00
_cell.angle_beta   90.00
_cell.angle_gamma   90.00
#
_symmetry.space_group_name_H-M   'P 1'
#
loop_
_entity.id
_entity.type
_entity.pdbx_description
1 polymer ?
#
loop_
_entity_poly.entity_id
_entity_poly.type
_entity_poly.pdbx_seq_one_letter_code
_entity_poly.pdbx_strand_id
1 'polypeptide(L)'
;RQVEYKTPFICMGGKEKCDLRCSINRIVINGKTFPFGGACNKFYNLIYNKSYSIEEFDFVSKRNSILYRNSVISFASRNGTKTVGLNLSYHNYTLLPLFTHFFTKIGFRVILPDYPDPRGFDREYTSFCFPAQLSLCMFQNLLDKNPDYIFLPEIFEMWTEGETSQRLDFNSSCVFVSGEPFYLKQAFKDYDLESKIITRYFNFANGYEPEEGKFIDIARQLGVEESLAIEAYREALEWQRNFQREIKKEGEKFLNFLRENPEKFAVVLVGRPYNSFTSFANKGVPQKFASRGVYIIPFEFLPFGDYKIDESQFWESGKKILKAAKAIRDNEQLFPVYITNFSCGPDSLLVPQFRQIIGTKPSLTLELDQHTADAGINTRIDAFLDIVENYLAVKKHLKAESKEFRIAEIEFSGDDSFFVCSDGKKIPLRSKEIDVLIPSMGDLAAPMFASALRGLGFNAKPMPESNPEILKLARSVATGKECLPLLLLVGHMLNYLENIWDRKQKIAYFIVQGAGNCRLGQYPVFIRNLIRSRRIPDVATLVLMNEDGFAGLGSDFALRGIQAII
;
A
#
# COMPACT_ATOMS: atom_id res chain seq x y z
N ARG A 1 -10.46 -41.81 -9.52
CA ARG A 1 -11.84 -41.26 -9.64
C ARG A 1 -11.95 -40.64 -11.03
N GLN A 2 -12.91 -41.04 -11.86
CA GLN A 2 -13.18 -40.33 -13.12
C GLN A 2 -13.80 -38.97 -12.79
N VAL A 3 -13.14 -37.90 -13.23
CA VAL A 3 -13.62 -36.52 -13.13
C VAL A 3 -13.99 -36.10 -14.55
N GLU A 4 -15.25 -35.75 -14.76
CA GLU A 4 -15.73 -35.23 -16.05
C GLU A 4 -15.98 -33.72 -15.91
N TYR A 5 -15.50 -32.93 -16.86
CA TYR A 5 -15.72 -31.48 -16.89
C TYR A 5 -16.91 -31.16 -17.80
N LYS A 6 -17.89 -30.42 -17.29
CA LYS A 6 -19.03 -29.90 -18.05
C LYS A 6 -18.82 -28.45 -18.43
N THR A 7 -19.52 -28.01 -19.48
CA THR A 7 -19.51 -26.61 -19.93
C THR A 7 -19.85 -25.66 -18.78
N PRO A 8 -19.04 -24.62 -18.56
CA PRO A 8 -19.32 -23.57 -17.58
C PRO A 8 -20.63 -22.82 -17.91
N PHE A 9 -21.21 -22.15 -16.93
CA PHE A 9 -22.34 -21.24 -17.13
C PHE A 9 -22.10 -19.89 -16.44
N ILE A 10 -22.82 -18.86 -16.86
CA ILE A 10 -22.75 -17.52 -16.26
C ILE A 10 -23.80 -17.40 -15.15
N CYS A 11 -23.37 -17.03 -13.95
CA CYS A 11 -24.27 -16.78 -12.82
C CYS A 11 -25.05 -15.47 -13.01
N MET A 12 -26.38 -15.54 -12.97
CA MET A 12 -27.27 -14.37 -13.15
C MET A 12 -27.64 -13.65 -11.84
N GLY A 13 -26.84 -13.77 -10.78
CA GLY A 13 -27.06 -13.09 -9.49
C GLY A 13 -28.14 -13.71 -8.59
N GLY A 14 -29.28 -14.15 -9.13
CA GLY A 14 -30.37 -14.75 -8.34
C GLY A 14 -30.98 -13.76 -7.33
N LYS A 15 -31.34 -14.23 -6.12
CA LYS A 15 -31.99 -13.41 -5.08
C LYS A 15 -31.13 -12.21 -4.63
N GLU A 16 -29.82 -12.37 -4.64
CA GLU A 16 -28.83 -11.34 -4.26
C GLU A 16 -28.74 -10.18 -5.26
N LYS A 17 -29.41 -10.25 -6.42
CA LYS A 17 -29.32 -9.29 -7.54
C LYS A 17 -27.87 -8.91 -7.95
N CYS A 18 -26.92 -9.79 -7.68
CA CYS A 18 -25.50 -9.57 -7.99
C CYS A 18 -25.25 -9.46 -9.51
N ASP A 19 -24.52 -8.44 -9.91
CA ASP A 19 -24.23 -8.05 -11.30
C ASP A 19 -22.86 -8.51 -11.81
N LEU A 20 -22.04 -9.16 -10.97
CA LEU A 20 -20.68 -9.62 -11.30
C LEU A 20 -20.61 -10.67 -12.42
N ARG A 21 -21.74 -11.30 -12.78
CA ARG A 21 -21.86 -12.27 -13.89
C ARG A 21 -20.72 -13.30 -13.96
N CYS A 22 -20.38 -13.91 -12.83
CA CYS A 22 -19.25 -14.83 -12.76
C CYS A 22 -19.46 -16.08 -13.62
N SER A 23 -18.40 -16.52 -14.30
CA SER A 23 -18.37 -17.85 -14.93
C SER A 23 -18.19 -18.92 -13.86
N ILE A 24 -19.02 -19.96 -13.91
CA ILE A 24 -19.09 -21.04 -12.92
C ILE A 24 -18.78 -22.35 -13.63
N ASN A 25 -17.70 -23.00 -13.19
CA ASN A 25 -17.29 -24.29 -13.72
C ASN A 25 -18.12 -25.41 -13.12
N ARG A 26 -18.25 -26.52 -13.85
CA ARG A 26 -19.04 -27.68 -13.42
C ARG A 26 -18.20 -28.94 -13.58
N ILE A 27 -17.95 -29.64 -12.48
CA ILE A 27 -17.31 -30.96 -12.49
C ILE A 27 -18.33 -32.02 -12.08
N VAL A 28 -18.21 -33.21 -12.66
CA VAL A 28 -18.99 -34.39 -12.25
C VAL A 28 -18.06 -35.35 -11.54
N ILE A 29 -18.39 -35.68 -10.29
CA ILE A 29 -17.70 -36.68 -9.48
C ILE A 29 -18.75 -37.70 -9.04
N ASN A 30 -18.55 -38.97 -9.37
CA ASN A 30 -19.46 -40.06 -9.02
C ASN A 30 -20.93 -39.79 -9.45
N GLY A 31 -21.13 -39.26 -10.65
CA GLY A 31 -22.47 -38.94 -11.19
C GLY A 31 -23.13 -37.68 -10.63
N LYS A 32 -22.57 -37.04 -9.60
CA LYS A 32 -23.06 -35.76 -9.04
C LYS A 32 -22.32 -34.58 -9.67
N THR A 33 -23.07 -33.56 -10.11
CA THR A 33 -22.50 -32.32 -10.65
C THR A 33 -22.25 -31.33 -9.52
N PHE A 34 -21.01 -30.88 -9.40
CA PHE A 34 -20.58 -29.87 -8.44
C PHE A 34 -20.22 -28.58 -9.18
N PRO A 35 -21.01 -27.50 -9.02
CA PRO A 35 -20.63 -26.17 -9.46
C PRO A 35 -19.52 -25.60 -8.55
N PHE A 36 -18.48 -25.02 -9.14
CA PHE A 36 -17.39 -24.38 -8.41
C PHE A 36 -16.83 -23.17 -9.15
N GLY A 37 -16.23 -22.26 -8.39
CA GLY A 37 -15.75 -20.97 -8.85
C GLY A 37 -16.79 -19.85 -8.67
N GLY A 38 -16.35 -18.63 -8.95
CA GLY A 38 -17.16 -17.42 -8.88
C GLY A 38 -16.79 -16.53 -7.71
N ALA A 39 -17.18 -15.25 -7.78
CA ALA A 39 -16.79 -14.25 -6.80
C ALA A 39 -17.29 -14.54 -5.37
N CYS A 40 -18.35 -15.34 -5.19
CA CYS A 40 -18.92 -15.67 -3.87
C CYS A 40 -19.13 -17.19 -3.68
N ASN A 41 -19.37 -17.61 -2.43
CA ASN A 41 -19.54 -19.02 -2.06
C ASN A 41 -20.94 -19.58 -2.33
N LYS A 42 -21.78 -18.89 -3.11
CA LYS A 42 -23.19 -19.22 -3.36
C LYS A 42 -23.42 -20.69 -3.71
N PHE A 43 -22.65 -21.22 -4.66
CA PHE A 43 -22.82 -22.59 -5.15
C PHE A 43 -22.33 -23.64 -4.16
N TYR A 44 -21.32 -23.32 -3.34
CA TYR A 44 -20.92 -24.16 -2.21
C TYR A 44 -21.98 -24.15 -1.10
N ASN A 45 -22.53 -22.98 -0.77
CA ASN A 45 -23.56 -22.84 0.26
C ASN A 45 -24.84 -23.61 -0.08
N LEU A 46 -25.22 -23.69 -1.36
CA LEU A 46 -26.33 -24.51 -1.82
C LEU A 46 -26.12 -26.01 -1.57
N ILE A 47 -24.86 -26.49 -1.60
CA ILE A 47 -24.54 -27.89 -1.28
C ILE A 47 -24.71 -28.16 0.22
N TYR A 48 -24.42 -27.17 1.06
CA TYR A 48 -24.45 -27.29 2.53
C TYR A 48 -25.69 -26.67 3.20
N ASN A 49 -26.71 -26.30 2.42
CA ASN A 49 -27.95 -25.64 2.90
C ASN A 49 -27.69 -24.42 3.81
N LYS A 50 -26.64 -23.64 3.54
CA LYS A 50 -26.36 -22.37 4.23
C LYS A 50 -26.95 -21.19 3.44
N SER A 51 -27.53 -20.20 4.12
CA SER A 51 -28.07 -18.99 3.50
C SER A 51 -27.68 -17.76 4.33
N TYR A 52 -26.95 -16.83 3.72
CA TYR A 52 -26.53 -15.56 4.33
C TYR A 52 -26.85 -14.42 3.38
N SER A 53 -27.30 -13.28 3.90
CA SER A 53 -27.50 -12.06 3.10
C SER A 53 -26.15 -11.39 2.86
N ILE A 54 -25.65 -11.38 1.62
CA ILE A 54 -24.34 -10.75 1.32
C ILE A 54 -24.35 -9.26 1.71
N GLU A 55 -25.47 -8.58 1.50
CA GLU A 55 -25.67 -7.15 1.81
C GLU A 55 -25.51 -6.83 3.31
N GLU A 56 -25.82 -7.80 4.19
CA GLU A 56 -25.68 -7.64 5.63
C GLU A 56 -24.22 -7.66 6.10
N PHE A 57 -23.38 -8.47 5.44
CA PHE A 57 -22.01 -8.74 5.88
C PHE A 57 -20.95 -7.97 5.09
N ASP A 58 -21.25 -7.52 3.86
CA ASP A 58 -20.30 -6.85 2.97
C ASP A 58 -20.33 -5.31 3.09
N PHE A 59 -19.62 -4.79 4.09
CA PHE A 59 -19.48 -3.34 4.27
C PHE A 59 -18.50 -2.70 3.27
N VAL A 60 -17.72 -3.48 2.53
CA VAL A 60 -16.89 -2.97 1.43
C VAL A 60 -17.77 -2.54 0.27
N SER A 61 -18.77 -3.36 -0.09
CA SER A 61 -19.80 -2.98 -1.06
C SER A 61 -20.59 -1.76 -0.59
N LYS A 62 -20.97 -1.69 0.70
CA LYS A 62 -21.62 -0.49 1.29
C LYS A 62 -20.77 0.77 1.14
N ARG A 63 -19.46 0.68 1.44
CA ARG A 63 -18.50 1.77 1.23
C ARG A 63 -18.44 2.22 -0.23
N ASN A 64 -18.47 1.29 -1.18
CA ASN A 64 -18.49 1.61 -2.61
C ASN A 64 -19.80 2.28 -3.03
N SER A 65 -20.96 1.82 -2.52
CA SER A 65 -22.23 2.51 -2.76
C SER A 65 -22.20 3.95 -2.26
N ILE A 66 -21.58 4.21 -1.11
CA ILE A 66 -21.38 5.57 -0.59
C ILE A 66 -20.48 6.38 -1.53
N LEU A 67 -19.37 5.81 -2.04
CA LEU A 67 -18.49 6.46 -3.02
C LEU A 67 -19.26 6.87 -4.29
N TYR A 68 -19.92 5.92 -4.95
CA TYR A 68 -20.61 6.17 -6.20
C TYR A 68 -21.79 7.12 -6.02
N ARG A 69 -22.57 6.98 -4.94
CA ARG A 69 -23.65 7.93 -4.63
C ARG A 69 -23.13 9.36 -4.48
N ASN A 70 -21.99 9.55 -3.84
CA ASN A 70 -21.36 10.86 -3.67
C ASN A 70 -20.63 11.34 -4.94
N SER A 71 -20.53 10.52 -5.99
CA SER A 71 -19.86 10.85 -7.26
C SER A 71 -20.84 10.99 -8.44
N VAL A 72 -22.04 10.43 -8.34
CA VAL A 72 -23.07 10.49 -9.38
C VAL A 72 -23.78 11.83 -9.30
N ILE A 73 -23.85 12.52 -10.45
CA ILE A 73 -24.57 13.79 -10.58
C ILE A 73 -25.63 13.60 -11.65
N SER A 74 -26.86 14.02 -11.36
CA SER A 74 -27.91 14.12 -12.36
C SER A 74 -27.53 15.21 -13.37
N PHE A 75 -26.97 14.82 -14.51
CA PHE A 75 -26.58 15.75 -15.55
C PHE A 75 -27.68 15.87 -16.62
N ALA A 76 -28.29 17.04 -16.75
CA ALA A 76 -29.20 17.33 -17.85
C ALA A 76 -28.39 17.52 -19.14
N SER A 77 -28.15 16.43 -19.87
CA SER A 77 -27.41 16.45 -21.12
C SER A 77 -28.12 17.32 -22.15
N ARG A 78 -27.44 18.36 -22.64
CA ARG A 78 -27.87 19.13 -23.81
C ARG A 78 -27.13 18.59 -25.04
N ASN A 79 -27.71 18.74 -26.23
CA ASN A 79 -26.99 18.43 -27.46
C ASN A 79 -25.72 19.29 -27.54
N GLY A 80 -24.57 18.65 -27.79
CA GLY A 80 -23.27 19.32 -27.89
C GLY A 80 -22.49 19.50 -26.59
N THR A 81 -22.93 18.93 -25.45
CA THR A 81 -22.11 18.94 -24.23
C THR A 81 -20.82 18.14 -24.43
N LYS A 82 -19.67 18.81 -24.22
CA LYS A 82 -18.35 18.17 -24.21
C LYS A 82 -18.19 17.20 -23.03
N THR A 83 -17.28 16.25 -23.19
CA THR A 83 -17.07 15.13 -22.27
C THR A 83 -15.66 15.09 -21.72
N VAL A 84 -15.52 14.66 -20.47
CA VAL A 84 -14.22 14.38 -19.84
C VAL A 84 -14.21 12.94 -19.35
N GLY A 85 -13.27 12.16 -19.85
CA GLY A 85 -13.01 10.80 -19.39
C GLY A 85 -12.15 10.80 -18.13
N LEU A 86 -12.54 10.03 -17.11
CA LEU A 86 -11.69 9.74 -15.95
C LEU A 86 -11.29 8.26 -15.99
N ASN A 87 -9.99 7.98 -15.97
CA ASN A 87 -9.51 6.61 -15.82
C ASN A 87 -9.80 6.14 -14.39
N LEU A 88 -10.65 5.12 -14.20
CA LEU A 88 -11.07 4.66 -12.86
C LEU A 88 -9.99 3.78 -12.20
N SER A 89 -8.82 4.39 -12.00
CA SER A 89 -7.59 3.81 -11.47
C SER A 89 -7.11 4.60 -10.25
N TYR A 90 -6.23 4.00 -9.44
CA TYR A 90 -5.50 4.66 -8.36
C TYR A 90 -6.27 5.72 -7.54
N HIS A 91 -5.77 6.95 -7.48
CA HIS A 91 -6.40 8.03 -6.74
C HIS A 91 -7.52 8.72 -7.51
N ASN A 92 -7.73 8.46 -8.81
CA ASN A 92 -9.00 8.82 -9.47
C ASN A 92 -10.17 8.05 -8.83
N TYR A 93 -9.95 6.80 -8.40
CA TYR A 93 -10.94 6.05 -7.61
C TYR A 93 -11.16 6.66 -6.22
N THR A 94 -10.10 7.10 -5.54
CA THR A 94 -10.17 7.69 -4.19
C THR A 94 -10.79 9.09 -4.18
N LEU A 95 -10.54 9.88 -5.23
CA LEU A 95 -10.98 11.26 -5.41
C LEU A 95 -12.12 11.38 -6.41
N LEU A 96 -12.85 10.28 -6.65
CA LEU A 96 -13.93 10.26 -7.63
C LEU A 96 -14.98 11.34 -7.37
N PRO A 97 -15.45 11.60 -6.12
CA PRO A 97 -16.35 12.72 -5.84
C PRO A 97 -15.76 14.07 -6.25
N LEU A 98 -14.52 14.36 -5.86
CA LEU A 98 -13.86 15.63 -6.20
C LEU A 98 -13.81 15.85 -7.72
N PHE A 99 -13.34 14.88 -8.49
CA PHE A 99 -13.17 15.06 -9.93
C PHE A 99 -14.50 15.08 -10.68
N THR A 100 -15.44 14.20 -10.32
CA THR A 100 -16.75 14.14 -10.99
C THR A 100 -17.54 15.43 -10.79
N HIS A 101 -17.59 15.95 -9.56
CA HIS A 101 -18.29 17.20 -9.25
C HIS A 101 -17.63 18.42 -9.88
N PHE A 102 -16.30 18.51 -9.85
CA PHE A 102 -15.60 19.61 -10.48
C PHE A 102 -15.94 19.71 -11.98
N PHE A 103 -15.69 18.64 -12.75
CA PHE A 103 -15.91 18.65 -14.20
C PHE A 103 -17.39 18.86 -14.57
N THR A 104 -18.30 18.27 -13.79
CA THR A 104 -19.73 18.44 -14.04
C THR A 104 -20.19 19.87 -13.81
N LYS A 105 -19.73 20.51 -12.73
CA LYS A 105 -20.09 21.89 -12.40
C LYS A 105 -19.52 22.90 -13.41
N ILE A 106 -18.33 22.65 -13.96
CA ILE A 106 -17.77 23.47 -15.05
C ILE A 106 -18.35 23.13 -16.44
N GLY A 107 -19.39 22.28 -16.52
CA GLY A 107 -20.21 22.08 -17.71
C GLY A 107 -19.86 20.86 -18.58
N PHE A 108 -19.05 19.93 -18.10
CA PHE A 108 -18.65 18.73 -18.84
C PHE A 108 -19.38 17.48 -18.36
N ARG A 109 -19.74 16.60 -19.28
CA ARG A 109 -20.26 15.28 -18.93
C ARG A 109 -19.10 14.33 -18.64
N VAL A 110 -19.10 13.74 -17.44
CA VAL A 110 -18.05 12.80 -17.04
C VAL A 110 -18.33 11.40 -17.59
N ILE A 111 -17.30 10.79 -18.19
CA ILE A 111 -17.33 9.42 -18.70
C ILE A 111 -16.34 8.57 -17.90
N LEU A 112 -16.81 7.42 -17.40
CA LEU A 112 -16.00 6.43 -16.71
C LEU A 112 -15.90 5.15 -17.55
N PRO A 113 -14.83 4.36 -17.45
CA PRO A 113 -14.80 3.01 -17.99
C PRO A 113 -15.78 2.09 -17.24
N ASP A 114 -16.36 1.11 -17.93
CA ASP A 114 -17.35 0.18 -17.35
C ASP A 114 -16.70 -1.10 -16.81
N TYR A 115 -15.62 -1.54 -17.44
CA TYR A 115 -14.90 -2.77 -17.12
C TYR A 115 -13.44 -2.67 -17.58
N PRO A 116 -12.52 -3.44 -16.98
CA PRO A 116 -11.15 -3.51 -17.45
C PRO A 116 -11.11 -4.31 -18.77
N ASP A 117 -10.83 -3.63 -19.89
CA ASP A 117 -10.71 -4.28 -21.19
C ASP A 117 -9.40 -5.10 -21.29
N PRO A 118 -9.46 -6.42 -21.54
CA PRO A 118 -8.27 -7.26 -21.58
C PRO A 118 -7.21 -6.85 -22.62
N ARG A 119 -7.57 -6.13 -23.68
CA ARG A 119 -6.60 -5.60 -24.67
C ARG A 119 -5.57 -4.67 -24.02
N GLY A 120 -5.89 -4.07 -22.87
CA GLY A 120 -4.94 -3.27 -22.11
C GLY A 120 -3.77 -4.09 -21.55
N PHE A 121 -3.93 -5.39 -21.29
CA PHE A 121 -2.82 -6.25 -20.84
C PHE A 121 -1.74 -6.35 -21.90
N ASP A 122 -2.11 -6.39 -23.18
CA ASP A 122 -1.16 -6.49 -24.30
C ASP A 122 -0.35 -5.19 -24.52
N ARG A 123 -0.68 -4.12 -23.77
CA ARG A 123 0.01 -2.81 -23.81
C ARG A 123 1.09 -2.67 -22.73
N GLU A 124 1.36 -3.72 -21.97
CA GLU A 124 2.37 -3.75 -20.91
C GLU A 124 3.79 -3.81 -21.49
N TYR A 125 4.63 -2.82 -21.17
CA TYR A 125 6.03 -2.74 -21.64
C TYR A 125 7.06 -3.23 -20.60
N THR A 126 6.63 -3.45 -19.35
CA THR A 126 7.47 -3.88 -18.23
C THR A 126 6.58 -4.58 -17.20
N SER A 127 7.17 -5.36 -16.29
CA SER A 127 6.41 -6.05 -15.25
C SER A 127 5.74 -5.06 -14.29
N PHE A 128 4.43 -4.90 -14.44
CA PHE A 128 3.60 -4.05 -13.61
C PHE A 128 2.98 -4.81 -12.44
N CYS A 129 2.56 -4.08 -11.41
CA CYS A 129 1.65 -4.63 -10.40
C CYS A 129 0.23 -4.69 -10.97
N PHE A 130 -0.62 -5.55 -10.40
CA PHE A 130 -1.97 -5.75 -10.92
C PHE A 130 -2.82 -4.46 -11.06
N PRO A 131 -2.80 -3.49 -10.11
CA PRO A 131 -3.45 -2.20 -10.30
C PRO A 131 -2.96 -1.37 -11.50
N ALA A 132 -1.67 -1.47 -11.86
CA ALA A 132 -1.11 -0.83 -13.05
C ALA A 132 -1.58 -1.50 -14.33
N GLN A 133 -1.66 -2.82 -14.34
CA GLN A 133 -2.28 -3.53 -15.46
C GLN A 133 -3.76 -3.18 -15.61
N LEU A 134 -4.50 -3.07 -14.51
CA LEU A 134 -5.89 -2.62 -14.53
C LEU A 134 -6.03 -1.18 -15.04
N SER A 135 -5.09 -0.29 -14.73
CA SER A 135 -5.08 1.07 -15.30
C SER A 135 -5.00 1.04 -16.83
N LEU A 136 -4.14 0.19 -17.43
CA LEU A 136 -4.08 0.00 -18.88
C LEU A 136 -5.42 -0.49 -19.45
N CYS A 137 -6.03 -1.47 -18.80
CA CYS A 137 -7.30 -2.08 -19.22
C CYS A 137 -8.48 -1.09 -19.13
N MET A 138 -8.54 -0.32 -18.05
CA MET A 138 -9.54 0.74 -17.86
C MET A 138 -9.35 1.86 -18.88
N PHE A 139 -8.10 2.21 -19.18
CA PHE A 139 -7.79 3.24 -20.16
C PHE A 139 -8.20 2.82 -21.58
N GLN A 140 -7.94 1.56 -21.97
CA GLN A 140 -8.40 1.03 -23.26
C GLN A 140 -9.93 1.12 -23.41
N ASN A 141 -10.69 0.72 -22.38
CA ASN A 141 -12.16 0.87 -22.40
C ASN A 141 -12.58 2.34 -22.51
N LEU A 142 -11.90 3.24 -21.80
CA LEU A 142 -12.18 4.67 -21.84
C LEU A 142 -11.90 5.28 -23.23
N LEU A 143 -10.85 4.85 -23.91
CA LEU A 143 -10.53 5.29 -25.28
C LEU A 143 -11.63 4.89 -26.27
N ASP A 144 -12.19 3.69 -26.16
CA ASP A 144 -13.28 3.24 -27.03
C ASP A 144 -14.55 4.09 -26.87
N LYS A 145 -14.75 4.69 -25.70
CA LYS A 145 -15.85 5.64 -25.45
C LYS A 145 -15.61 7.02 -26.07
N ASN A 146 -14.41 7.27 -26.60
CA ASN A 146 -13.98 8.47 -27.32
C ASN A 146 -14.43 9.80 -26.66
N PRO A 147 -14.03 10.06 -25.41
CA PRO A 147 -14.31 11.35 -24.78
C PRO A 147 -13.56 12.49 -25.49
N ASP A 148 -14.07 13.71 -25.37
CA ASP A 148 -13.46 14.92 -25.93
C ASP A 148 -12.12 15.22 -25.25
N TYR A 149 -12.06 15.04 -23.92
CA TYR A 149 -10.86 15.16 -23.12
C TYR A 149 -10.70 13.97 -22.18
N ILE A 150 -9.48 13.70 -21.74
CA ILE A 150 -9.17 12.67 -20.75
C ILE A 150 -8.36 13.32 -19.63
N PHE A 151 -8.87 13.27 -18.41
CA PHE A 151 -8.14 13.77 -17.25
C PHE A 151 -7.29 12.65 -16.63
N LEU A 152 -5.98 12.85 -16.63
CA LEU A 152 -4.98 11.97 -16.03
C LEU A 152 -4.11 12.80 -15.09
N PRO A 153 -4.49 12.92 -13.80
CA PRO A 153 -3.72 13.69 -12.83
C PRO A 153 -2.48 12.93 -12.37
N GLU A 154 -1.38 13.65 -12.15
CA GLU A 154 -0.20 13.14 -11.48
C GLU A 154 -0.36 13.40 -9.97
N ILE A 155 -0.89 12.42 -9.23
CA ILE A 155 -1.13 12.58 -7.78
C ILE A 155 0.09 12.09 -7.02
N PHE A 156 0.95 13.03 -6.65
CA PHE A 156 2.24 12.74 -6.04
C PHE A 156 2.13 12.45 -4.54
N GLU A 157 1.36 13.23 -3.79
CA GLU A 157 1.14 13.00 -2.36
C GLU A 157 -0.33 13.16 -1.96
N MET A 158 -0.69 12.49 -0.87
CA MET A 158 -2.03 12.45 -0.35
C MET A 158 -2.06 12.73 1.16
N TRP A 159 -3.13 13.37 1.62
CA TRP A 159 -3.31 13.68 3.03
C TRP A 159 -3.47 12.42 3.89
N THR A 160 -2.86 12.44 5.08
CA THR A 160 -3.00 11.42 6.13
C THR A 160 -3.51 12.08 7.41
N GLU A 161 -4.52 11.47 8.04
CA GLU A 161 -5.16 12.02 9.24
C GLU A 161 -4.21 12.04 10.45
N GLY A 162 -4.39 13.04 11.32
CA GLY A 162 -3.64 13.17 12.58
C GLY A 162 -2.22 13.71 12.43
N GLU A 163 -1.85 14.19 11.24
CA GLU A 163 -0.53 14.78 10.98
C GLU A 163 -0.65 16.28 10.71
N THR A 164 0.14 17.08 11.43
CA THR A 164 0.30 18.52 11.15
C THR A 164 1.24 18.68 9.95
N SER A 165 0.98 19.68 9.10
CA SER A 165 1.70 20.06 7.88
C SER A 165 2.92 19.20 7.53
N GLN A 166 2.84 18.45 6.44
CA GLN A 166 3.87 17.55 5.99
C GLN A 166 4.85 18.23 5.03
N ARG A 167 6.12 17.86 5.15
CA ARG A 167 7.16 18.18 4.18
C ARG A 167 6.91 17.39 2.89
N LEU A 168 7.30 17.96 1.75
CA LEU A 168 7.35 17.25 0.47
C LEU A 168 8.12 15.93 0.63
N ASP A 169 7.64 14.89 -0.04
CA ASP A 169 8.18 13.52 -0.06
C ASP A 169 7.84 12.65 1.16
N PHE A 170 7.08 13.17 2.13
CA PHE A 170 6.71 12.44 3.35
C PHE A 170 5.28 11.88 3.37
N ASN A 171 4.50 12.10 2.30
CA ASN A 171 3.14 11.59 2.13
C ASN A 171 2.90 10.99 0.73
N SER A 172 3.94 10.45 0.12
CA SER A 172 3.95 10.15 -1.31
C SER A 172 3.13 8.91 -1.69
N SER A 173 2.59 8.97 -2.90
CA SER A 173 2.06 7.84 -3.65
C SER A 173 3.18 6.93 -4.15
N CYS A 174 2.85 5.74 -4.66
CA CYS A 174 3.86 4.92 -5.34
C CYS A 174 4.17 5.48 -6.73
N VAL A 175 5.32 5.11 -7.28
CA VAL A 175 5.79 5.60 -8.60
C VAL A 175 4.81 5.34 -9.74
N PHE A 176 4.03 4.24 -9.70
CA PHE A 176 3.03 3.95 -10.73
C PHE A 176 1.73 4.74 -10.59
N VAL A 177 1.46 5.31 -9.41
CA VAL A 177 0.31 6.20 -9.21
C VAL A 177 0.62 7.57 -9.79
N SER A 178 1.74 8.18 -9.40
CA SER A 178 2.14 9.49 -9.93
C SER A 178 2.57 9.39 -11.39
N GLY A 179 3.19 8.27 -11.77
CA GLY A 179 3.66 8.01 -13.14
C GLY A 179 2.58 7.63 -14.16
N GLU A 180 1.31 7.50 -13.74
CA GLU A 180 0.21 7.05 -14.60
C GLU A 180 0.08 7.80 -15.93
N PRO A 181 0.08 9.15 -15.96
CA PRO A 181 -0.05 9.88 -17.21
C PRO A 181 1.07 9.56 -18.20
N PHE A 182 2.29 9.28 -17.72
CA PHE A 182 3.46 9.05 -18.56
C PHE A 182 3.45 7.66 -19.19
N TYR A 183 3.25 6.60 -18.41
CA TYR A 183 3.26 5.27 -18.99
C TYR A 183 2.00 4.98 -19.81
N LEU A 184 0.85 5.59 -19.52
CA LEU A 184 -0.34 5.46 -20.38
C LEU A 184 -0.10 6.12 -21.74
N LYS A 185 0.46 7.33 -21.78
CA LYS A 185 0.83 8.00 -23.04
C LYS A 185 1.79 7.13 -23.87
N GLN A 186 2.79 6.54 -23.22
CA GLN A 186 3.74 5.65 -23.91
C GLN A 186 3.08 4.35 -24.37
N ALA A 187 2.21 3.76 -23.55
CA ALA A 187 1.57 2.49 -23.83
C ALA A 187 0.58 2.56 -25.01
N PHE A 188 -0.06 3.72 -25.17
CA PHE A 188 -1.06 4.02 -26.18
C PHE A 188 -0.58 5.08 -27.19
N LYS A 189 0.73 5.10 -27.48
CA LYS A 189 1.37 6.05 -28.42
C LYS A 189 0.84 5.98 -29.86
N ASP A 190 0.11 4.93 -30.21
CA ASP A 190 -0.60 4.75 -31.48
C ASP A 190 -1.92 5.54 -31.57
N TYR A 191 -2.38 6.12 -30.46
CA TYR A 191 -3.53 7.03 -30.41
C TYR A 191 -3.06 8.50 -30.41
N ASP A 192 -3.82 9.37 -31.07
CA ASP A 192 -3.63 10.82 -30.96
C ASP A 192 -4.21 11.33 -29.63
N LEU A 193 -3.34 11.41 -28.63
CA LEU A 193 -3.70 11.77 -27.25
C LEU A 193 -3.24 13.17 -26.83
N GLU A 194 -2.35 13.80 -27.61
CA GLU A 194 -1.64 15.03 -27.19
C GLU A 194 -2.62 16.19 -26.95
N SER A 195 -3.64 16.30 -27.80
CA SER A 195 -4.68 17.33 -27.71
C SER A 195 -5.81 17.00 -26.72
N LYS A 196 -5.91 15.73 -26.27
CA LYS A 196 -7.02 15.24 -25.44
C LYS A 196 -6.66 15.12 -23.96
N ILE A 197 -5.40 14.85 -23.63
CA ILE A 197 -5.00 14.60 -22.24
C ILE A 197 -4.83 15.91 -21.46
N ILE A 198 -5.48 15.97 -20.30
CA ILE A 198 -5.32 17.01 -19.29
C ILE A 198 -4.55 16.38 -18.12
N THR A 199 -3.34 16.88 -17.88
CA THR A 199 -2.49 16.44 -16.77
C THR A 199 -2.01 17.63 -15.96
N ARG A 200 -2.11 17.51 -14.64
CA ARG A 200 -1.51 18.43 -13.66
C ARG A 200 -0.90 17.60 -12.53
N TYR A 201 0.21 18.10 -11.99
CA TYR A 201 0.84 17.58 -10.79
C TYR A 201 0.08 18.06 -9.56
N PHE A 202 -0.39 17.13 -8.72
CA PHE A 202 -1.11 17.41 -7.50
C PHE A 202 -0.35 16.95 -6.25
N ASN A 203 -0.36 17.79 -5.23
CA ASN A 203 0.15 17.49 -3.90
C ASN A 203 -0.93 17.79 -2.86
N PHE A 204 -1.63 16.75 -2.39
CA PHE A 204 -2.67 16.87 -1.38
C PHE A 204 -2.15 16.58 0.04
N ALA A 205 -0.83 16.53 0.28
CA ALA A 205 -0.28 16.19 1.60
C ALA A 205 -0.71 17.20 2.69
N ASN A 206 -0.86 18.47 2.31
CA ASN A 206 -1.21 19.59 3.20
C ASN A 206 -2.67 20.01 3.08
N GLY A 207 -3.56 19.07 2.74
CA GLY A 207 -4.97 19.33 2.50
C GLY A 207 -5.27 19.58 1.03
N TYR A 208 -6.52 19.93 0.74
CA TYR A 208 -7.00 20.09 -0.63
C TYR A 208 -6.88 21.55 -1.07
N GLU A 209 -7.08 22.50 -0.16
CA GLU A 209 -7.13 23.93 -0.43
C GLU A 209 -5.93 24.50 -1.19
N PRO A 210 -4.67 24.12 -0.92
CA PRO A 210 -3.52 24.65 -1.66
C PRO A 210 -3.55 24.35 -3.16
N GLU A 211 -4.35 23.38 -3.58
CA GLU A 211 -4.40 22.90 -4.96
C GLU A 211 -5.48 23.62 -5.80
N GLU A 212 -6.28 24.54 -5.22
CA GLU A 212 -7.36 25.29 -5.91
C GLU A 212 -6.88 25.93 -7.22
N GLY A 213 -5.70 26.58 -7.21
CA GLY A 213 -5.13 27.24 -8.39
C GLY A 213 -4.95 26.30 -9.59
N LYS A 214 -4.61 25.03 -9.36
CA LYS A 214 -4.41 24.04 -10.43
C LYS A 214 -5.73 23.64 -11.09
N PHE A 215 -6.83 23.62 -10.34
CA PHE A 215 -8.17 23.40 -10.88
C PHE A 215 -8.64 24.60 -11.71
N ILE A 216 -8.33 25.83 -11.27
CA ILE A 216 -8.57 27.04 -12.05
C ILE A 216 -7.82 26.99 -13.39
N ASP A 217 -6.55 26.59 -13.38
CA ASP A 217 -5.76 26.46 -14.61
C ASP A 217 -6.34 25.40 -15.56
N ILE A 218 -6.86 24.28 -15.04
CA ILE A 218 -7.57 23.27 -15.84
C ILE A 218 -8.84 23.87 -16.47
N ALA A 219 -9.65 24.59 -15.68
CA ALA A 219 -10.86 25.23 -16.19
C ALA A 219 -10.54 26.26 -17.28
N ARG A 220 -9.49 27.08 -17.09
CA ARG A 220 -9.02 28.05 -18.09
C ARG A 220 -8.58 27.37 -19.38
N GLN A 221 -7.84 26.26 -19.28
CA GLN A 221 -7.44 25.44 -20.45
C GLN A 221 -8.67 24.90 -21.21
N LEU A 222 -9.77 24.65 -20.50
CA LEU A 222 -11.03 24.18 -21.05
C LEU A 222 -11.96 25.30 -21.55
N GLY A 223 -11.54 26.56 -21.45
CA GLY A 223 -12.32 27.73 -21.86
C GLY A 223 -13.43 28.12 -20.87
N VAL A 224 -13.26 27.79 -19.58
CA VAL A 224 -14.21 28.10 -18.51
C VAL A 224 -13.69 29.26 -17.66
N GLU A 225 -14.61 30.16 -17.28
CA GLU A 225 -14.34 31.32 -16.43
C GLU A 225 -13.82 30.93 -15.03
N GLU A 226 -12.87 31.73 -14.52
CA GLU A 226 -12.21 31.50 -13.24
C GLU A 226 -13.17 31.51 -12.05
N SER A 227 -14.16 32.41 -12.05
CA SER A 227 -15.17 32.49 -10.99
C SER A 227 -15.99 31.20 -10.85
N LEU A 228 -16.38 30.60 -11.97
CA LEU A 228 -17.07 29.32 -12.00
C LEU A 228 -16.15 28.17 -11.56
N ALA A 229 -14.87 28.22 -11.92
CA ALA A 229 -13.89 27.22 -11.51
C ALA A 229 -13.68 27.19 -9.98
N ILE A 230 -13.60 28.37 -9.35
CA ILE A 230 -13.48 28.49 -7.88
C ILE A 230 -14.72 27.92 -7.19
N GLU A 231 -15.92 28.28 -7.64
CA GLU A 231 -17.17 27.73 -7.10
C GLU A 231 -17.22 26.20 -7.27
N ALA A 232 -16.89 25.71 -8.45
CA ALA A 232 -16.86 24.29 -8.77
C ALA A 232 -15.88 23.51 -7.90
N TYR A 233 -14.69 24.04 -7.67
CA TYR A 233 -13.71 23.39 -6.83
C TYR A 233 -14.18 23.27 -5.38
N ARG A 234 -14.71 24.35 -4.81
CA ARG A 234 -15.19 24.37 -3.42
C ARG A 234 -16.38 23.45 -3.20
N GLU A 235 -17.33 23.43 -4.12
CA GLU A 235 -18.47 22.52 -4.08
C GLU A 235 -17.99 21.05 -4.18
N ALA A 236 -17.12 20.74 -5.13
CA ALA A 236 -16.59 19.41 -5.32
C ALA A 236 -15.78 18.90 -4.11
N LEU A 237 -15.05 19.79 -3.45
CA LEU A 237 -14.34 19.49 -2.22
C LEU A 237 -15.29 19.11 -1.08
N GLU A 238 -16.44 19.79 -0.95
CA GLU A 238 -17.44 19.44 0.06
C GLU A 238 -18.02 18.04 -0.19
N TRP A 239 -18.25 17.65 -1.45
CA TRP A 239 -18.67 16.28 -1.79
C TRP A 239 -17.62 15.23 -1.42
N GLN A 240 -16.34 15.50 -1.66
CA GLN A 240 -15.25 14.63 -1.23
C GLN A 240 -15.21 14.47 0.29
N ARG A 241 -15.42 15.57 1.04
CA ARG A 241 -15.48 15.55 2.51
C ARG A 241 -16.71 14.86 3.03
N ASN A 242 -17.87 15.04 2.39
CA ASN A 242 -19.10 14.36 2.77
C ASN A 242 -18.94 12.84 2.65
N PHE A 243 -18.36 12.37 1.55
CA PHE A 243 -17.98 10.96 1.38
C PHE A 243 -17.12 10.44 2.54
N GLN A 244 -16.06 11.16 2.92
CA GLN A 244 -15.19 10.80 4.04
C GLN A 244 -15.93 10.78 5.38
N ARG A 245 -16.79 11.78 5.65
CA ARG A 245 -17.61 11.86 6.87
C ARG A 245 -18.61 10.71 6.97
N GLU A 246 -19.28 10.36 5.87
CA GLU A 246 -20.24 9.26 5.83
C GLU A 246 -19.58 7.90 6.11
N ILE A 247 -18.40 7.64 5.55
CA ILE A 247 -17.62 6.43 5.82
C ILE A 247 -17.27 6.32 7.31
N LYS A 248 -16.77 7.39 7.92
CA LYS A 248 -16.42 7.40 9.35
C LYS A 248 -17.63 7.13 10.23
N LYS A 249 -18.74 7.82 9.95
CA LYS A 249 -20.01 7.63 10.69
C LYS A 249 -20.53 6.20 10.57
N GLU A 250 -20.38 5.57 9.40
CA GLU A 250 -20.78 4.18 9.21
C GLU A 250 -19.86 3.22 9.96
N GLY A 251 -18.55 3.48 9.96
CA GLY A 251 -17.58 2.73 10.76
C GLY A 251 -17.87 2.79 12.25
N GLU A 252 -18.15 3.98 12.80
CA GLU A 252 -18.50 4.17 14.20
C GLU A 252 -19.75 3.37 14.60
N LYS A 253 -20.81 3.41 13.77
CA LYS A 253 -22.03 2.60 14.00
C LYS A 253 -21.71 1.11 14.03
N PHE A 254 -20.91 0.62 13.08
CA PHE A 254 -20.55 -0.79 13.03
C PHE A 254 -19.70 -1.24 14.22
N LEU A 255 -18.74 -0.42 14.64
CA LEU A 255 -17.91 -0.70 15.81
C LEU A 255 -18.73 -0.67 17.11
N ASN A 256 -19.76 0.18 17.22
CA ASN A 256 -20.72 0.13 18.33
C ASN A 256 -21.49 -1.19 18.34
N PHE A 257 -22.02 -1.58 17.18
CA PHE A 257 -22.70 -2.86 17.03
C PHE A 257 -21.81 -4.04 17.45
N LEU A 258 -20.55 -4.08 17.04
CA LEU A 258 -19.63 -5.13 17.49
C LEU A 258 -19.43 -5.12 19.02
N ARG A 259 -19.25 -3.94 19.62
CA ARG A 259 -19.09 -3.81 21.09
C ARG A 259 -20.31 -4.32 21.86
N GLU A 260 -21.51 -4.13 21.32
CA GLU A 260 -22.77 -4.62 21.89
C GLU A 260 -22.96 -6.14 21.70
N ASN A 261 -22.18 -6.77 20.81
CA ASN A 261 -22.29 -8.18 20.45
C ASN A 261 -20.92 -8.88 20.60
N PRO A 262 -20.44 -9.13 21.83
CA PRO A 262 -19.08 -9.61 22.12
C PRO A 262 -18.75 -10.99 21.53
N GLU A 263 -19.76 -11.78 21.18
CA GLU A 263 -19.64 -13.07 20.50
C GLU A 263 -19.31 -12.94 19.01
N LYS A 264 -19.52 -11.76 18.42
CA LYS A 264 -19.25 -11.49 17.01
C LYS A 264 -17.84 -10.97 16.81
N PHE A 265 -17.30 -11.26 15.64
CA PHE A 265 -16.05 -10.67 15.15
C PHE A 265 -16.23 -10.16 13.72
N ALA A 266 -15.30 -9.32 13.29
CA ALA A 266 -15.24 -8.85 11.91
C ALA A 266 -13.84 -9.00 11.33
N VAL A 267 -13.84 -9.27 10.03
CA VAL A 267 -12.65 -9.19 9.20
C VAL A 267 -12.45 -7.77 8.73
N VAL A 268 -11.26 -7.23 8.91
CA VAL A 268 -10.87 -5.92 8.40
C VAL A 268 -10.07 -6.11 7.12
N LEU A 269 -10.61 -5.64 6.00
CA LEU A 269 -9.95 -5.65 4.71
C LEU A 269 -8.95 -4.49 4.63
N VAL A 270 -7.66 -4.85 4.57
CA VAL A 270 -6.53 -3.93 4.55
C VAL A 270 -5.88 -3.92 3.17
N GLY A 271 -5.44 -2.74 2.75
CA GLY A 271 -4.71 -2.50 1.51
C GLY A 271 -5.21 -1.20 0.88
N ARG A 272 -4.71 -0.86 -0.31
CA ARG A 272 -5.02 0.45 -0.92
C ARG A 272 -6.46 0.48 -1.48
N PRO A 273 -7.21 1.58 -1.40
CA PRO A 273 -8.62 1.61 -1.84
C PRO A 273 -8.85 1.14 -3.28
N TYR A 274 -8.00 1.57 -4.19
CA TYR A 274 -8.00 1.19 -5.62
C TYR A 274 -7.56 -0.25 -5.89
N ASN A 275 -7.23 -1.00 -4.85
CA ASN A 275 -6.81 -2.39 -4.92
C ASN A 275 -7.79 -3.29 -4.15
N SER A 276 -8.02 -2.96 -2.88
CA SER A 276 -8.73 -3.82 -1.95
C SER A 276 -10.24 -3.62 -2.00
N PHE A 277 -10.72 -2.42 -2.37
CA PHE A 277 -12.15 -2.09 -2.27
C PHE A 277 -12.85 -2.09 -3.61
N THR A 278 -12.16 -1.75 -4.70
CA THR A 278 -12.73 -1.86 -6.04
C THR A 278 -13.03 -3.32 -6.40
N SER A 279 -14.23 -3.56 -6.93
CA SER A 279 -14.70 -4.90 -7.35
C SER A 279 -13.86 -5.49 -8.50
N PHE A 280 -13.16 -4.66 -9.26
CA PHE A 280 -12.31 -5.11 -10.37
C PHE A 280 -10.99 -5.71 -9.91
N ALA A 281 -10.40 -5.18 -8.83
CA ALA A 281 -9.07 -5.59 -8.36
C ALA A 281 -9.15 -6.62 -7.23
N ASN A 282 -10.16 -6.55 -6.37
CA ASN A 282 -10.22 -7.37 -5.15
C ASN A 282 -10.63 -8.83 -5.37
N LYS A 283 -10.91 -9.24 -6.62
CA LYS A 283 -11.30 -10.61 -7.02
C LYS A 283 -12.46 -11.21 -6.21
N GLY A 284 -13.38 -10.37 -5.72
CA GLY A 284 -14.54 -10.79 -4.96
C GLY A 284 -14.24 -11.23 -3.52
N VAL A 285 -13.04 -10.95 -2.99
CA VAL A 285 -12.67 -11.32 -1.61
C VAL A 285 -13.72 -10.87 -0.57
N PRO A 286 -14.27 -9.64 -0.60
CA PRO A 286 -15.34 -9.24 0.33
C PRO A 286 -16.54 -10.20 0.31
N GLN A 287 -17.03 -10.52 -0.90
CA GLN A 287 -18.18 -11.40 -1.08
C GLN A 287 -17.90 -12.82 -0.62
N LYS A 288 -16.65 -13.29 -0.68
CA LYS A 288 -16.26 -14.62 -0.15
C LYS A 288 -16.38 -14.70 1.37
N PHE A 289 -16.04 -13.65 2.10
CA PHE A 289 -16.28 -13.58 3.56
C PHE A 289 -17.76 -13.39 3.88
N ALA A 290 -18.43 -12.45 3.21
CA ALA A 290 -19.84 -12.17 3.44
C ALA A 290 -20.75 -13.38 3.19
N SER A 291 -20.49 -14.14 2.12
CA SER A 291 -21.22 -15.38 1.84
C SER A 291 -20.92 -16.53 2.82
N ARG A 292 -20.01 -16.35 3.79
CA ARG A 292 -19.78 -17.27 4.91
C ARG A 292 -20.39 -16.76 6.22
N GLY A 293 -21.14 -15.66 6.19
CA GLY A 293 -21.72 -15.04 7.40
C GLY A 293 -20.69 -14.31 8.26
N VAL A 294 -19.57 -13.90 7.67
CA VAL A 294 -18.49 -13.18 8.36
C VAL A 294 -18.55 -11.72 7.92
N TYR A 295 -18.69 -10.81 8.90
CA TYR A 295 -18.65 -9.37 8.62
C TYR A 295 -17.28 -9.00 8.06
N ILE A 296 -17.27 -8.26 6.95
CA ILE A 296 -16.06 -7.72 6.35
C ILE A 296 -16.19 -6.21 6.17
N ILE A 297 -15.26 -5.46 6.77
CA ILE A 297 -15.24 -3.99 6.74
C ILE A 297 -13.94 -3.47 6.11
N PRO A 298 -13.96 -2.35 5.39
CA PRO A 298 -12.72 -1.71 4.94
C PRO A 298 -11.99 -1.08 6.13
N PHE A 299 -10.65 -1.03 6.11
CA PHE A 299 -9.88 -0.40 7.19
C PHE A 299 -10.22 1.09 7.40
N GLU A 300 -10.76 1.77 6.37
CA GLU A 300 -11.23 3.16 6.43
C GLU A 300 -12.35 3.39 7.47
N PHE A 301 -13.00 2.32 7.96
CA PHE A 301 -14.04 2.40 9.00
C PHE A 301 -13.45 2.52 10.41
N LEU A 302 -12.15 2.28 10.59
CA LEU A 302 -11.52 2.29 11.89
C LEU A 302 -11.08 3.71 12.28
N PRO A 303 -11.21 4.09 13.56
CA PRO A 303 -10.69 5.36 14.08
C PRO A 303 -9.17 5.25 14.28
N PHE A 304 -8.40 5.21 13.20
CA PHE A 304 -6.94 5.04 13.27
C PHE A 304 -6.15 6.35 13.27
N GLY A 305 -6.80 7.51 13.12
CA GLY A 305 -6.13 8.82 12.95
C GLY A 305 -5.15 9.18 14.08
N ASP A 306 -5.54 8.88 15.33
CA ASP A 306 -4.78 9.20 16.55
C ASP A 306 -3.60 8.27 16.81
N TYR A 307 -3.53 7.14 16.09
CA TYR A 307 -2.40 6.22 16.21
C TYR A 307 -1.14 6.85 15.62
N LYS A 308 -0.04 6.77 16.38
CA LYS A 308 1.30 7.16 15.92
C LYS A 308 1.99 5.96 15.26
N ILE A 309 2.90 6.23 14.34
CA ILE A 309 3.75 5.19 13.73
C ILE A 309 5.06 5.16 14.51
N ASP A 310 5.57 3.97 14.81
CA ASP A 310 6.78 3.81 15.65
C ASP A 310 8.07 4.09 14.87
N GLU A 311 8.06 3.85 13.57
CA GLU A 311 9.19 3.98 12.66
C GLU A 311 8.89 5.03 11.58
N SER A 312 9.91 5.48 10.85
CA SER A 312 9.70 6.40 9.73
C SER A 312 8.83 5.76 8.65
N GLN A 313 7.81 6.47 8.18
CA GLN A 313 6.99 6.08 7.05
C GLN A 313 6.66 7.33 6.25
N PHE A 314 6.87 7.30 4.94
CA PHE A 314 6.68 8.45 4.06
C PHE A 314 5.68 8.18 2.93
N TRP A 315 5.17 6.94 2.80
CA TRP A 315 4.02 6.68 1.93
C TRP A 315 2.73 6.91 2.68
N GLU A 316 1.82 7.72 2.12
CA GLU A 316 0.49 7.99 2.71
C GLU A 316 -0.25 6.69 3.08
N SER A 317 -0.42 5.79 2.11
CA SER A 317 -1.08 4.51 2.34
C SER A 317 -0.33 3.64 3.35
N GLY A 318 1.01 3.71 3.40
CA GLY A 318 1.81 3.03 4.40
C GLY A 318 1.47 3.53 5.81
N LYS A 319 1.39 4.86 5.97
CA LYS A 319 0.98 5.48 7.23
C LYS A 319 -0.40 5.01 7.67
N LYS A 320 -1.40 5.10 6.79
CA LYS A 320 -2.78 4.67 7.08
C LYS A 320 -2.86 3.18 7.43
N ILE A 321 -2.17 2.32 6.68
CA ILE A 321 -2.17 0.87 6.90
C ILE A 321 -1.52 0.51 8.24
N LEU A 322 -0.38 1.10 8.60
CA LEU A 322 0.30 0.80 9.87
C LEU A 322 -0.48 1.35 11.07
N LYS A 323 -1.10 2.52 10.95
CA LYS A 323 -2.03 3.06 11.96
C LYS A 323 -3.24 2.14 12.14
N ALA A 324 -3.86 1.70 11.04
CA ALA A 324 -4.98 0.75 11.07
C ALA A 324 -4.57 -0.60 11.68
N ALA A 325 -3.34 -1.08 11.42
CA ALA A 325 -2.82 -2.30 12.03
C ALA A 325 -2.82 -2.22 13.56
N LYS A 326 -2.45 -1.07 14.14
CA LYS A 326 -2.51 -0.85 15.59
C LYS A 326 -3.94 -0.84 16.12
N ALA A 327 -4.86 -0.16 15.43
CA ALA A 327 -6.29 -0.19 15.78
C ALA A 327 -6.87 -1.61 15.75
N ILE A 328 -6.47 -2.43 14.76
CA ILE A 328 -6.88 -3.83 14.65
C ILE A 328 -6.25 -4.68 15.76
N ARG A 329 -4.97 -4.48 16.06
CA ARG A 329 -4.26 -5.18 17.14
C ARG A 329 -4.97 -4.95 18.48
N ASP A 330 -5.31 -3.71 18.78
CA ASP A 330 -5.87 -3.30 20.07
C ASP A 330 -7.35 -3.69 20.25
N ASN A 331 -8.08 -3.95 19.16
CA ASN A 331 -9.48 -4.37 19.23
C ASN A 331 -9.63 -5.89 19.08
N GLU A 332 -10.03 -6.57 20.15
CA GLU A 332 -10.11 -8.04 20.22
C GLU A 332 -11.02 -8.71 19.18
N GLN A 333 -12.05 -8.02 18.68
CA GLN A 333 -13.05 -8.55 17.75
C GLN A 333 -12.66 -8.36 16.28
N LEU A 334 -11.51 -7.74 15.98
CA LEU A 334 -11.10 -7.41 14.61
C LEU A 334 -9.92 -8.26 14.14
N PHE A 335 -10.05 -8.89 12.97
CA PHE A 335 -9.00 -9.72 12.37
C PHE A 335 -8.65 -9.25 10.95
N PRO A 336 -7.37 -9.01 10.63
CA PRO A 336 -7.00 -8.42 9.36
C PRO A 336 -6.89 -9.44 8.21
N VAL A 337 -7.40 -9.04 7.05
CA VAL A 337 -7.08 -9.64 5.74
C VAL A 337 -6.43 -8.57 4.88
N TYR A 338 -5.15 -8.73 4.59
CA TYR A 338 -4.37 -7.81 3.76
C TYR A 338 -4.40 -8.27 2.30
N ILE A 339 -4.90 -7.42 1.39
CA ILE A 339 -4.76 -7.62 -0.06
C ILE A 339 -3.55 -6.84 -0.56
N THR A 340 -2.57 -7.57 -1.08
CA THR A 340 -1.42 -7.05 -1.82
C THR A 340 -1.42 -7.61 -3.24
N ASN A 341 -0.47 -7.17 -4.07
CA ASN A 341 -0.33 -7.66 -5.44
C ASN A 341 1.09 -8.09 -5.74
N PHE A 342 1.20 -8.98 -6.72
CA PHE A 342 2.47 -9.26 -7.36
C PHE A 342 3.13 -7.95 -7.82
N SER A 343 4.44 -7.85 -7.68
CA SER A 343 5.25 -6.66 -7.98
C SER A 343 4.85 -5.37 -7.22
N CYS A 344 4.07 -5.45 -6.13
CA CYS A 344 3.80 -4.27 -5.32
C CYS A 344 5.04 -3.82 -4.53
N GLY A 345 5.67 -2.75 -5.00
CA GLY A 345 6.90 -2.24 -4.40
C GLY A 345 6.77 -1.79 -2.95
N PRO A 346 5.83 -0.90 -2.60
CA PRO A 346 5.62 -0.49 -1.21
C PRO A 346 5.31 -1.66 -0.28
N ASP A 347 4.49 -2.62 -0.72
CA ASP A 347 4.07 -3.74 0.13
C ASP A 347 5.19 -4.74 0.40
N SER A 348 6.25 -4.78 -0.44
CA SER A 348 7.47 -5.53 -0.11
C SER A 348 8.10 -5.10 1.21
N LEU A 349 7.88 -3.84 1.64
CA LEU A 349 8.39 -3.31 2.91
C LEU A 349 7.29 -3.12 3.96
N LEU A 350 6.02 -2.92 3.56
CA LEU A 350 4.92 -2.71 4.49
C LEU A 350 4.35 -4.02 5.07
N VAL A 351 4.27 -5.11 4.30
CA VAL A 351 3.66 -6.37 4.78
C VAL A 351 4.43 -6.96 5.97
N PRO A 352 5.78 -7.00 5.98
CA PRO A 352 6.53 -7.42 7.17
C PRO A 352 6.25 -6.55 8.40
N GLN A 353 6.24 -5.22 8.24
CA GLN A 353 5.94 -4.27 9.31
C GLN A 353 4.51 -4.47 9.85
N PHE A 354 3.54 -4.61 8.95
CA PHE A 354 2.16 -4.89 9.29
C PHE A 354 2.03 -6.16 10.14
N ARG A 355 2.65 -7.27 9.71
CA ARG A 355 2.63 -8.54 10.46
C ARG A 355 3.28 -8.41 11.83
N GLN A 356 4.38 -7.68 11.93
CA GLN A 356 5.05 -7.42 13.21
C GLN A 356 4.14 -6.64 14.18
N ILE A 357 3.41 -5.63 13.69
CA ILE A 357 2.44 -4.88 14.50
C ILE A 357 1.29 -5.79 14.96
N ILE A 358 0.73 -6.60 14.06
CA ILE A 358 -0.37 -7.51 14.40
C ILE A 358 0.07 -8.61 15.39
N GLY A 359 1.34 -9.04 15.32
CA GLY A 359 1.93 -9.99 16.26
C GLY A 359 1.34 -11.39 16.11
N THR A 360 0.88 -11.96 17.23
CA THR A 360 0.33 -13.33 17.27
C THR A 360 -1.14 -13.43 16.87
N LYS A 361 -1.80 -12.28 16.65
CA LYS A 361 -3.20 -12.27 16.23
C LYS A 361 -3.32 -12.83 14.81
N PRO A 362 -4.27 -13.76 14.55
CA PRO A 362 -4.47 -14.33 13.23
C PRO A 362 -4.60 -13.25 12.15
N SER A 363 -3.83 -13.38 11.08
CA SER A 363 -3.88 -12.49 9.92
C SER A 363 -3.72 -13.29 8.63
N LEU A 364 -4.40 -12.83 7.57
CA LEU A 364 -4.29 -13.41 6.24
C LEU A 364 -3.72 -12.36 5.29
N THR A 365 -2.71 -12.72 4.50
CA THR A 365 -2.20 -11.87 3.42
C THR A 365 -2.48 -12.53 2.08
N LEU A 366 -3.41 -11.99 1.29
CA LEU A 366 -3.72 -12.45 -0.06
C LEU A 366 -2.91 -11.63 -1.06
N GLU A 367 -2.13 -12.31 -1.88
CA GLU A 367 -1.44 -11.70 -3.03
C GLU A 367 -2.24 -12.00 -4.28
N LEU A 368 -2.63 -10.95 -4.99
CA LEU A 368 -3.42 -11.02 -6.21
C LEU A 368 -2.60 -10.60 -7.44
N ASP A 369 -2.99 -11.16 -8.59
CA ASP A 369 -2.45 -10.89 -9.92
C ASP A 369 -3.53 -11.12 -11.00
N GLN A 370 -3.14 -11.01 -12.27
CA GLN A 370 -4.02 -11.28 -13.41
C GLN A 370 -4.54 -12.73 -13.42
N HIS A 371 -3.71 -13.71 -13.03
CA HIS A 371 -3.97 -15.14 -13.16
C HIS A 371 -4.51 -15.81 -11.89
N THR A 372 -4.79 -15.04 -10.84
CA THR A 372 -5.07 -15.61 -9.52
C THR A 372 -6.26 -16.56 -9.58
N ALA A 373 -6.01 -17.81 -9.19
CA ALA A 373 -7.02 -18.85 -9.18
C ALA A 373 -7.99 -18.68 -8.01
N ASP A 374 -9.28 -18.54 -8.34
CA ASP A 374 -10.36 -18.34 -7.38
C ASP A 374 -10.50 -19.45 -6.32
N ALA A 375 -10.17 -20.69 -6.70
CA ALA A 375 -10.16 -21.83 -5.79
C ALA A 375 -9.12 -21.69 -4.68
N GLY A 376 -7.92 -21.14 -5.00
CA GLY A 376 -6.85 -20.93 -4.03
C GLY A 376 -7.15 -19.83 -3.03
N ILE A 377 -7.97 -18.83 -3.39
CA ILE A 377 -8.43 -17.80 -2.47
C ILE A 377 -9.39 -18.40 -1.43
N ASN A 378 -10.35 -19.21 -1.87
CA ASN A 378 -11.36 -19.78 -0.99
C ASN A 378 -10.75 -20.67 0.11
N THR A 379 -9.84 -21.58 -0.25
CA THR A 379 -9.21 -22.48 0.74
C THR A 379 -8.39 -21.73 1.78
N ARG A 380 -7.72 -20.64 1.39
CA ARG A 380 -6.98 -19.77 2.31
C ARG A 380 -7.89 -18.96 3.23
N ILE A 381 -9.06 -18.54 2.73
CA ILE A 381 -10.09 -17.89 3.54
C ILE A 381 -10.65 -18.88 4.56
N ASP A 382 -11.01 -20.09 4.13
CA ASP A 382 -11.54 -21.13 5.03
C ASP A 382 -10.54 -21.46 6.14
N ALA A 383 -9.28 -21.74 5.78
CA ALA A 383 -8.22 -21.99 6.76
C ALA A 383 -7.98 -20.81 7.71
N PHE A 384 -8.09 -19.57 7.22
CA PHE A 384 -7.96 -18.38 8.06
C PHE A 384 -9.10 -18.27 9.08
N LEU A 385 -10.35 -18.51 8.65
CA LEU A 385 -11.50 -18.48 9.54
C LEU A 385 -11.40 -19.56 10.63
N ASP A 386 -10.99 -20.78 10.26
CA ASP A 386 -10.74 -21.86 11.22
C ASP A 386 -9.68 -21.44 12.26
N ILE A 387 -8.60 -20.76 11.85
CA ILE A 387 -7.58 -20.26 12.76
C ILE A 387 -8.14 -19.16 13.69
N VAL A 388 -8.97 -18.26 13.17
CA VAL A 388 -9.62 -17.19 13.96
C VAL A 388 -10.55 -17.78 15.02
N GLU A 389 -11.40 -18.73 14.65
CA GLU A 389 -12.31 -19.40 15.58
C GLU A 389 -11.55 -20.13 16.69
N ASN A 390 -10.52 -20.90 16.32
CA ASN A 390 -9.66 -21.57 17.29
C ASN A 390 -8.93 -20.57 18.21
N TYR A 391 -8.39 -19.48 17.65
CA TYR A 391 -7.73 -18.44 18.42
C TYR A 391 -8.66 -17.83 19.47
N LEU A 392 -9.90 -17.49 19.08
CA LEU A 392 -10.92 -16.96 19.99
C LEU A 392 -11.25 -17.96 21.11
N ALA A 393 -11.29 -19.26 20.82
CA ALA A 393 -11.57 -20.30 21.81
C ALA A 393 -10.44 -20.45 22.85
N VAL A 394 -9.17 -20.37 22.45
CA VAL A 394 -8.02 -20.60 23.36
C VAL A 394 -7.43 -19.32 23.98
N LYS A 395 -7.88 -18.14 23.54
CA LYS A 395 -7.29 -16.84 23.88
C LYS A 395 -7.09 -16.62 25.39
N LYS A 396 -8.03 -17.10 26.22
CA LYS A 396 -7.96 -16.96 27.69
C LYS A 396 -6.71 -17.58 28.32
N HIS A 397 -6.01 -18.46 27.60
CA HIS A 397 -4.79 -19.12 28.05
C HIS A 397 -3.51 -18.57 27.41
N LEU A 398 -3.61 -17.63 26.47
CA LEU A 398 -2.45 -16.99 25.84
C LEU A 398 -1.91 -15.89 26.77
N LYS A 399 -0.93 -16.22 27.61
CA LYS A 399 -0.07 -15.21 28.23
C LYS A 399 1.00 -14.79 27.23
N ALA A 400 0.90 -13.57 26.71
CA ALA A 400 1.98 -12.97 25.94
C ALA A 400 3.10 -12.54 26.91
N GLU A 401 4.04 -13.43 27.19
CA GLU A 401 5.30 -13.02 27.80
C GLU A 401 6.23 -12.50 26.71
N SER A 402 6.43 -11.19 26.67
CA SER A 402 7.49 -10.58 25.88
C SER A 402 8.20 -9.56 26.75
N LYS A 403 9.44 -9.87 27.13
CA LYS A 403 10.36 -8.83 27.63
C LYS A 403 10.65 -7.89 26.46
N GLU A 404 10.40 -6.61 26.67
CA GLU A 404 10.67 -5.57 25.69
C GLU A 404 12.18 -5.52 25.41
N PHE A 405 12.57 -5.70 24.15
CA PHE A 405 13.95 -5.63 23.71
C PHE A 405 14.23 -4.24 23.12
N ARG A 406 15.17 -3.51 23.71
CA ARG A 406 15.61 -2.20 23.22
C ARG A 406 16.74 -2.36 22.22
N ILE A 407 16.51 -1.89 21.00
CA ILE A 407 17.56 -1.79 19.98
C ILE A 407 18.54 -0.66 20.36
N ALA A 408 19.81 -0.79 19.92
CA ALA A 408 20.75 0.31 20.02
C ALA A 408 20.45 1.37 18.94
N GLU A 409 20.79 2.62 19.23
CA GLU A 409 20.43 3.77 18.39
C GLU A 409 21.59 4.76 18.29
N ILE A 410 21.59 5.57 17.24
CA ILE A 410 22.52 6.70 17.09
C ILE A 410 21.76 7.98 17.41
N GLU A 411 22.31 8.78 18.31
CA GLU A 411 21.77 10.06 18.72
C GLU A 411 22.73 11.18 18.29
N PHE A 412 22.20 12.20 17.61
CA PHE A 412 22.93 13.39 17.22
C PHE A 412 22.55 14.53 18.18
N SER A 413 23.55 15.24 18.70
CA SER A 413 23.37 16.37 19.62
C SER A 413 24.30 17.52 19.22
N GLY A 414 23.81 18.38 18.32
CA GLY A 414 24.66 19.40 17.69
C GLY A 414 25.70 18.75 16.77
N ASP A 415 26.97 19.10 16.96
CA ASP A 415 28.08 18.51 16.21
C ASP A 415 28.56 17.15 16.78
N ASP A 416 28.07 16.77 17.96
CA ASP A 416 28.40 15.51 18.61
C ASP A 416 27.44 14.38 18.19
N SER A 417 27.98 13.15 18.16
CA SER A 417 27.22 11.93 17.86
C SER A 417 27.54 10.84 18.87
N PHE A 418 26.50 10.16 19.34
CA PHE A 418 26.58 9.14 20.37
C PHE A 418 25.93 7.83 19.91
N PHE A 419 26.57 6.73 20.27
CA PHE A 419 25.98 5.40 20.22
C PHE A 419 25.30 5.10 21.55
N VAL A 420 24.00 4.85 21.51
CA VAL A 420 23.20 4.45 22.67
C VAL A 420 23.06 2.94 22.63
N CYS A 421 23.77 2.25 23.53
CA CYS A 421 23.74 0.80 23.68
C CYS A 421 22.34 0.28 24.03
N SER A 422 22.12 -1.03 23.84
CA SER A 422 20.84 -1.67 24.18
C SER A 422 20.50 -1.57 25.68
N ASP A 423 21.50 -1.41 26.54
CA ASP A 423 21.35 -1.18 27.99
C ASP A 423 21.15 0.30 28.36
N GLY A 424 21.21 1.22 27.38
CA GLY A 424 21.09 2.67 27.56
C GLY A 424 22.40 3.42 27.79
N LYS A 425 23.56 2.73 27.88
CA LYS A 425 24.86 3.41 28.00
C LYS A 425 25.17 4.22 26.74
N LYS A 426 25.53 5.49 26.90
CA LYS A 426 25.96 6.37 25.81
C LYS A 426 27.49 6.32 25.65
N ILE A 427 27.96 6.16 24.41
CA ILE A 427 29.38 6.13 24.05
C ILE A 427 29.58 7.08 22.86
N PRO A 428 30.63 7.92 22.82
CA PRO A 428 30.90 8.75 21.65
C PRO A 428 31.04 7.89 20.39
N LEU A 429 30.40 8.27 19.28
CA LEU A 429 30.37 7.46 18.05
C LEU A 429 31.76 7.24 17.44
N ARG A 430 32.71 8.14 17.72
CA ARG A 430 34.13 8.02 17.30
C ARG A 430 34.96 7.07 18.19
N SER A 431 34.37 6.47 19.22
CA SER A 431 35.07 5.50 20.08
C SER A 431 35.58 4.29 19.28
N LYS A 432 36.75 3.76 19.68
CA LYS A 432 37.30 2.53 19.10
C LYS A 432 36.57 1.25 19.56
N GLU A 433 35.64 1.38 20.50
CA GLU A 433 34.70 0.34 20.93
C GLU A 433 33.54 0.11 19.94
N ILE A 434 33.47 0.92 18.88
CA ILE A 434 32.40 0.88 17.88
C ILE A 434 33.01 0.58 16.52
N ASP A 435 32.55 -0.47 15.86
CA ASP A 435 32.84 -0.71 14.45
C ASP A 435 31.79 -0.01 13.59
N VAL A 436 32.22 0.91 12.73
CA VAL A 436 31.35 1.55 11.73
C VAL A 436 31.43 0.74 10.43
N LEU A 437 30.42 -0.07 10.15
CA LEU A 437 30.41 -0.95 8.99
C LEU A 437 29.88 -0.19 7.77
N ILE A 438 30.68 -0.13 6.71
CA ILE A 438 30.32 0.52 5.44
C ILE A 438 29.94 -0.57 4.45
N PRO A 439 28.65 -0.74 4.12
CA PRO A 439 28.24 -1.78 3.21
C PRO A 439 28.65 -1.48 1.76
N SER A 440 28.83 -2.55 0.99
CA SER A 440 29.26 -2.50 -0.39
C SER A 440 28.09 -2.74 -1.35
N MET A 441 28.09 -2.02 -2.47
CA MET A 441 27.30 -2.34 -3.67
C MET A 441 28.21 -2.49 -4.90
N GLY A 442 29.52 -2.61 -4.67
CA GLY A 442 30.59 -2.59 -5.65
C GLY A 442 31.96 -2.60 -4.99
N ASP A 443 33.01 -2.75 -5.78
CA ASP A 443 34.40 -2.95 -5.33
C ASP A 443 35.08 -1.70 -4.74
N LEU A 444 34.77 -0.50 -5.25
CA LEU A 444 35.53 0.73 -4.91
C LEU A 444 34.91 1.59 -3.81
N ALA A 445 33.59 1.83 -3.86
CA ALA A 445 32.95 2.88 -3.05
C ALA A 445 33.08 2.65 -1.54
N ALA A 446 32.87 1.42 -1.06
CA ALA A 446 32.93 1.12 0.37
C ALA A 446 34.35 1.26 0.96
N PRO A 447 35.42 0.71 0.35
CA PRO A 447 36.80 0.96 0.79
C PRO A 447 37.22 2.43 0.80
N MET A 448 36.86 3.19 -0.24
CA MET A 448 37.18 4.62 -0.33
C MET A 448 36.48 5.39 0.79
N PHE A 449 35.18 5.17 0.97
CA PHE A 449 34.40 5.86 1.98
C PHE A 449 34.81 5.49 3.42
N ALA A 450 35.09 4.21 3.69
CA ALA A 450 35.63 3.79 4.98
C ALA A 450 37.01 4.44 5.26
N SER A 451 37.83 4.65 4.24
CA SER A 451 39.12 5.34 4.39
C SER A 451 38.95 6.81 4.75
N ALA A 452 38.01 7.50 4.10
CA ALA A 452 37.65 8.88 4.44
C ALA A 452 37.15 9.00 5.89
N LEU A 453 36.25 8.09 6.31
CA LEU A 453 35.74 8.05 7.68
C LEU A 453 36.82 7.77 8.74
N ARG A 454 37.81 6.93 8.42
CA ARG A 454 38.98 6.75 9.30
C ARG A 454 39.78 8.04 9.46
N GLY A 455 39.92 8.83 8.40
CA GLY A 455 40.52 10.17 8.45
C GLY A 455 39.78 11.14 9.38
N LEU A 456 38.49 10.93 9.61
CA LEU A 456 37.66 11.68 10.56
C LEU A 456 37.65 11.09 11.99
N GLY A 457 38.40 10.01 12.23
CA GLY A 457 38.57 9.38 13.53
C GLY A 457 37.68 8.16 13.81
N PHE A 458 36.70 7.87 12.94
CA PHE A 458 35.83 6.70 13.08
C PHE A 458 36.62 5.40 12.88
N ASN A 459 36.22 4.34 13.58
CA ASN A 459 36.73 3.00 13.33
C ASN A 459 35.90 2.32 12.22
N ALA A 460 36.06 2.84 10.99
CA ALA A 460 35.27 2.42 9.83
C ALA A 460 35.88 1.22 9.08
N LYS A 461 35.04 0.22 8.81
CA LYS A 461 35.39 -1.03 8.15
C LYS A 461 34.55 -1.21 6.87
N PRO A 462 35.16 -1.32 5.68
CA PRO A 462 34.41 -1.61 4.47
C PRO A 462 33.98 -3.08 4.47
N MET A 463 32.76 -3.34 4.02
CA MET A 463 32.30 -4.69 3.70
C MET A 463 32.90 -5.14 2.35
N PRO A 464 33.15 -6.44 2.17
CA PRO A 464 33.68 -6.98 0.92
C PRO A 464 32.68 -6.78 -0.22
N GLU A 465 33.11 -7.03 -1.46
CA GLU A 465 32.19 -7.10 -2.59
C GLU A 465 31.10 -8.17 -2.35
N SER A 466 29.89 -7.87 -2.82
CA SER A 466 28.75 -8.78 -2.74
C SER A 466 28.99 -10.05 -3.57
N ASN A 467 28.57 -11.19 -3.03
CA ASN A 467 28.66 -12.50 -3.69
C ASN A 467 27.35 -13.30 -3.50
N PRO A 468 27.19 -14.45 -4.16
CA PRO A 468 25.97 -15.25 -4.04
C PRO A 468 25.62 -15.69 -2.61
N GLU A 469 26.60 -15.92 -1.73
CA GLU A 469 26.34 -16.31 -0.33
C GLU A 469 25.76 -15.14 0.48
N ILE A 470 26.27 -13.92 0.27
CA ILE A 470 25.71 -12.69 0.86
C ILE A 470 24.25 -12.51 0.45
N LEU A 471 23.95 -12.68 -0.84
CA LEU A 471 22.59 -12.58 -1.35
C LEU A 471 21.68 -13.68 -0.78
N LYS A 472 22.21 -14.90 -0.59
CA LYS A 472 21.48 -16.02 0.01
C LYS A 472 21.12 -15.75 1.48
N LEU A 473 22.04 -15.19 2.26
CA LEU A 473 21.77 -14.76 3.64
C LEU A 473 20.63 -13.75 3.69
N ALA A 474 20.66 -12.74 2.81
CA ALA A 474 19.60 -11.74 2.74
C ALA A 474 18.23 -12.32 2.38
N ARG A 475 18.18 -13.23 1.40
CA ARG A 475 16.95 -13.91 0.98
C ARG A 475 16.34 -14.78 2.08
N SER A 476 17.12 -15.22 3.07
CA SER A 476 16.60 -15.99 4.21
C SER A 476 15.71 -15.17 5.16
N VAL A 477 15.78 -13.84 5.09
CA VAL A 477 15.03 -12.91 5.97
C VAL A 477 14.14 -11.94 5.22
N ALA A 478 14.11 -12.03 3.90
CA ALA A 478 13.38 -11.13 3.02
C ALA A 478 12.26 -11.90 2.29
N THR A 479 11.29 -11.18 1.74
CA THR A 479 10.22 -11.80 0.95
C THR A 479 10.64 -12.12 -0.49
N GLY A 480 11.82 -11.65 -0.90
CA GLY A 480 12.34 -11.78 -2.26
C GLY A 480 11.76 -10.75 -3.22
N LYS A 481 11.00 -9.77 -2.70
CA LYS A 481 10.33 -8.71 -3.47
C LYS A 481 11.00 -7.36 -3.29
N GLU A 482 11.89 -7.25 -2.33
CA GLU A 482 12.66 -6.07 -1.98
C GLU A 482 13.69 -5.73 -3.08
N CYS A 483 14.12 -4.47 -3.12
CA CYS A 483 15.15 -4.04 -4.07
C CYS A 483 16.47 -4.78 -3.83
N LEU A 484 17.16 -5.16 -4.91
CA LEU A 484 18.47 -5.82 -4.82
C LEU A 484 19.45 -5.08 -3.90
N PRO A 485 19.60 -3.73 -3.97
CA PRO A 485 20.45 -3.00 -3.03
C PRO A 485 20.14 -3.29 -1.56
N LEU A 486 18.87 -3.33 -1.14
CA LEU A 486 18.52 -3.66 0.25
C LEU A 486 18.97 -5.08 0.62
N LEU A 487 18.80 -6.04 -0.28
CA LEU A 487 19.25 -7.40 -0.05
C LEU A 487 20.77 -7.47 0.12
N LEU A 488 21.54 -6.75 -0.68
CA LEU A 488 23.00 -6.70 -0.52
C LEU A 488 23.39 -6.13 0.85
N LEU A 489 22.77 -5.00 1.25
CA LEU A 489 22.99 -4.41 2.57
C LEU A 489 22.70 -5.42 3.70
N VAL A 490 21.49 -5.98 3.72
CA VAL A 490 21.07 -6.94 4.74
C VAL A 490 21.98 -8.17 4.75
N GLY A 491 22.37 -8.68 3.59
CA GLY A 491 23.28 -9.80 3.45
C GLY A 491 24.66 -9.51 4.05
N HIS A 492 25.22 -8.33 3.78
CA HIS A 492 26.50 -7.91 4.36
C HIS A 492 26.43 -7.82 5.88
N MET A 493 25.35 -7.23 6.40
CA MET A 493 25.14 -7.12 7.84
C MET A 493 25.06 -8.51 8.48
N LEU A 494 24.24 -9.41 7.93
CA LEU A 494 24.10 -10.77 8.45
C LEU A 494 25.42 -11.56 8.37
N ASN A 495 26.13 -11.47 7.24
CA ASN A 495 27.43 -12.14 7.09
C ASN A 495 28.43 -11.66 8.15
N TYR A 496 28.50 -10.35 8.41
CA TYR A 496 29.38 -9.83 9.45
C TYR A 496 28.97 -10.32 10.83
N LEU A 497 27.69 -10.19 11.18
CA LEU A 497 27.16 -10.56 12.49
C LEU A 497 27.29 -12.07 12.78
N GLU A 498 27.19 -12.92 11.76
CA GLU A 498 27.20 -14.38 11.91
C GLU A 498 28.61 -14.99 11.78
N ASN A 499 29.49 -14.43 10.92
CA ASN A 499 30.77 -15.06 10.57
C ASN A 499 32.02 -14.29 11.03
N ILE A 500 31.89 -13.01 11.39
CA ILE A 500 33.06 -12.13 11.66
C ILE A 500 33.00 -11.52 13.06
N TRP A 501 31.81 -11.16 13.53
CA TRP A 501 31.64 -10.39 14.76
C TRP A 501 31.92 -11.22 16.02
N ASP A 502 32.91 -10.78 16.81
CA ASP A 502 33.33 -11.43 18.06
C ASP A 502 32.50 -11.03 19.29
N ARG A 503 31.45 -10.22 19.09
CA ARG A 503 30.55 -9.65 20.11
C ARG A 503 31.22 -8.76 21.17
N LYS A 504 32.47 -8.35 20.97
CA LYS A 504 33.14 -7.39 21.87
C LYS A 504 32.84 -5.96 21.44
N GLN A 505 32.86 -5.72 20.13
CA GLN A 505 32.60 -4.40 19.56
C GLN A 505 31.11 -4.11 19.43
N LYS A 506 30.72 -2.85 19.61
CA LYS A 506 29.39 -2.33 19.27
C LYS A 506 29.35 -2.05 17.77
N ILE A 507 28.19 -2.21 17.12
CA ILE A 507 28.10 -2.10 15.65
C ILE A 507 27.26 -0.91 15.24
N ALA A 508 27.86 0.05 14.55
CA ALA A 508 27.16 1.11 13.82
C ALA A 508 27.12 0.76 12.33
N TYR A 509 25.97 0.32 11.84
CA TYR A 509 25.80 -0.10 10.45
C TYR A 509 25.37 1.09 9.59
N PHE A 510 26.25 1.54 8.70
CA PHE A 510 26.01 2.70 7.86
C PHE A 510 24.93 2.43 6.81
N ILE A 511 23.99 3.36 6.69
CA ILE A 511 22.95 3.33 5.66
C ILE A 511 22.52 4.73 5.27
N VAL A 512 22.09 4.88 4.03
CA VAL A 512 21.45 6.10 3.54
C VAL A 512 19.94 5.92 3.49
N GLN A 513 19.22 6.99 3.77
CA GLN A 513 17.77 7.04 3.69
C GLN A 513 17.35 8.08 2.65
N GLY A 514 16.35 7.72 1.85
CA GLY A 514 15.62 8.60 0.95
C GLY A 514 14.23 8.96 1.49
N ALA A 515 13.46 9.71 0.72
CA ALA A 515 12.01 9.82 0.87
C ALA A 515 11.30 9.65 -0.49
N GLY A 516 10.01 9.97 -0.56
CA GLY A 516 9.27 10.06 -1.82
C GLY A 516 8.65 8.74 -2.28
N ASN A 517 8.78 8.43 -3.56
CA ASN A 517 8.24 7.19 -4.13
C ASN A 517 9.22 5.99 -4.08
N CYS A 518 10.46 6.21 -3.63
CA CYS A 518 11.53 5.21 -3.62
C CYS A 518 11.51 4.33 -2.36
N ARG A 519 11.83 3.04 -2.50
CA ARG A 519 11.93 2.12 -1.36
C ARG A 519 13.11 2.40 -0.43
N LEU A 520 14.10 3.16 -0.91
CA LEU A 520 15.31 3.51 -0.16
C LEU A 520 14.99 4.10 1.22
N GLY A 521 13.95 4.93 1.32
CA GLY A 521 13.58 5.54 2.59
C GLY A 521 13.16 4.56 3.68
N GLN A 522 12.78 3.33 3.30
CA GLN A 522 12.33 2.30 4.23
C GLN A 522 13.41 1.26 4.53
N TYR A 523 14.61 1.37 3.93
CA TYR A 523 15.69 0.43 4.21
C TYR A 523 16.13 0.44 5.69
N PRO A 524 16.31 1.61 6.35
CA PRO A 524 16.66 1.61 7.78
C PRO A 524 15.59 0.95 8.65
N VAL A 525 14.31 1.15 8.30
CA VAL A 525 13.17 0.54 9.00
C VAL A 525 13.19 -0.98 8.87
N PHE A 526 13.46 -1.50 7.66
CA PHE A 526 13.60 -2.94 7.43
C PHE A 526 14.72 -3.52 8.31
N ILE A 527 15.89 -2.88 8.32
CA ILE A 527 17.05 -3.33 9.08
C ILE A 527 16.80 -3.28 10.60
N ARG A 528 16.23 -2.19 11.11
CA ARG A 528 15.87 -2.08 12.54
C ARG A 528 14.84 -3.13 12.95
N ASN A 529 13.85 -3.43 12.10
CA ASN A 529 12.90 -4.51 12.36
C ASN A 529 13.56 -5.88 12.38
N LEU A 530 14.53 -6.13 11.49
CA LEU A 530 15.32 -7.36 11.53
C LEU A 530 16.13 -7.49 12.82
N ILE A 531 16.85 -6.44 13.22
CA ILE A 531 17.61 -6.38 14.48
C ILE A 531 16.69 -6.64 15.67
N ARG A 532 15.53 -5.98 15.72
CA ARG A 532 14.51 -6.10 16.77
C ARG A 532 13.95 -7.52 16.84
N SER A 533 13.55 -8.09 15.70
CA SER A 533 12.96 -9.44 15.63
C SER A 533 13.94 -10.53 16.04
N ARG A 534 15.22 -10.39 15.70
CA ARG A 534 16.29 -11.31 16.11
C ARG A 534 16.90 -10.97 17.48
N ARG A 535 16.43 -9.90 18.14
CA ARG A 535 16.92 -9.41 19.45
C ARG A 535 18.45 -9.28 19.50
N ILE A 536 19.04 -8.68 18.47
CA ILE A 536 20.51 -8.55 18.36
C ILE A 536 20.95 -7.32 19.17
N PRO A 537 21.64 -7.51 20.31
CA PRO A 537 22.04 -6.38 21.16
C PRO A 537 23.11 -5.54 20.48
N ASP A 538 23.12 -4.24 20.75
CA ASP A 538 24.24 -3.35 20.42
C ASP A 538 24.59 -3.25 18.93
N VAL A 539 23.58 -3.38 18.08
CA VAL A 539 23.64 -3.06 16.65
C VAL A 539 22.69 -1.91 16.38
N ALA A 540 23.21 -0.79 15.88
CA ALA A 540 22.46 0.40 15.53
C ALA A 540 22.63 0.74 14.06
N THR A 541 21.60 1.30 13.43
CA THR A 541 21.72 1.88 12.09
C THR A 541 22.25 3.31 12.18
N LEU A 542 23.38 3.60 11.55
CA LEU A 542 23.89 4.96 11.34
C LEU A 542 23.30 5.49 10.04
N VAL A 543 22.26 6.33 10.14
CA VAL A 543 21.47 6.79 9.00
C VAL A 543 21.89 8.19 8.58
N LEU A 544 22.14 8.39 7.28
CA LEU A 544 22.24 9.72 6.67
C LEU A 544 21.09 9.94 5.70
N MET A 545 20.37 11.05 5.89
CA MET A 545 19.20 11.39 5.07
C MET A 545 19.62 12.26 3.88
N ASN A 546 19.06 11.98 2.70
CA ASN A 546 19.19 12.83 1.51
C ASN A 546 18.68 14.26 1.75
N GLU A 547 17.65 14.42 2.58
CA GLU A 547 17.05 15.72 2.90
C GLU A 547 18.03 16.69 3.56
N ASP A 548 19.02 16.17 4.28
CA ASP A 548 20.08 16.94 4.93
C ASP A 548 21.35 17.00 4.06
N GLY A 549 21.24 16.66 2.77
CA GLY A 549 22.38 16.54 1.85
C GLY A 549 23.38 15.46 2.26
N PHE A 550 22.92 14.45 3.01
CA PHE A 550 23.75 13.47 3.71
C PHE A 550 24.72 14.08 4.73
N ALA A 551 24.53 15.33 5.16
CA ALA A 551 25.46 16.04 6.04
C ALA A 551 25.28 15.74 7.54
N GLY A 552 24.57 14.67 7.92
CA GLY A 552 24.20 14.36 9.31
C GLY A 552 25.37 14.17 10.29
N LEU A 553 26.63 14.10 9.81
CA LEU A 553 27.85 14.04 10.63
C LEU A 553 28.67 15.34 10.57
N GLY A 554 28.07 16.45 10.12
CA GLY A 554 28.69 17.76 10.00
C GLY A 554 29.23 18.10 8.60
N SER A 555 29.62 19.36 8.40
CA SER A 555 30.13 19.89 7.12
C SER A 555 31.46 19.26 6.69
N ASP A 556 32.37 19.00 7.63
CA ASP A 556 33.64 18.32 7.37
C ASP A 556 33.42 16.90 6.83
N PHE A 557 32.42 16.20 7.35
CA PHE A 557 32.03 14.89 6.84
C PHE A 557 31.48 14.98 5.41
N ALA A 558 30.59 15.93 5.13
CA ALA A 558 30.02 16.10 3.79
C ALA A 558 31.13 16.37 2.74
N LEU A 559 32.10 17.22 3.07
CA LEU A 559 33.24 17.52 2.20
C LEU A 559 34.12 16.29 1.95
N ARG A 560 34.49 15.55 3.01
CA ARG A 560 35.30 14.31 2.88
C ARG A 560 34.56 13.19 2.18
N GLY A 561 33.24 13.10 2.35
CA GLY A 561 32.39 12.14 1.66
C GLY A 561 32.37 12.38 0.15
N ILE A 562 32.22 13.64 -0.28
CA ILE A 562 32.30 14.02 -1.70
C ILE A 562 33.69 13.72 -2.28
N GLN A 563 34.78 14.04 -1.55
CA GLN A 563 36.16 13.72 -1.94
C GLN A 563 36.43 12.21 -2.07
N ALA A 564 35.60 11.36 -1.46
CA ALA A 564 35.73 9.91 -1.60
C ALA A 564 34.98 9.36 -2.84
N ILE A 565 34.13 10.18 -3.46
CA ILE A 565 33.29 9.81 -4.62
C ILE A 565 33.86 10.42 -5.91
N ILE A 566 34.41 11.64 -5.84
CA ILE A 566 35.11 12.34 -6.93
C ILE A 566 36.60 12.02 -6.85
#